data_AF-A0A075ICS8-F1
#
_entry.id   AF-A0A075ICS8-F1
#
_cell.length_a   1.000
_cell.length_b   1.000
_cell.length_c   1.000
_cell.angle_alpha   90.00
_cell.angle_beta   90.00
_cell.angle_gamma   90.00
#
_symmetry.space_group_name_H-M   'P 1'
#
loop_
_entity.id
_entity.type
_entity.pdbx_description
1 polymer ?
#
loop_
_entity_poly.entity_id
_entity_poly.type
_entity_poly.pdbx_seq_one_letter_code
_entity_poly.pdbx_strand_id
1 'polypeptide(L)'
;MWNNSRNIKSIYFVAATFADECKAYFPSSTNHYLLAKFYDEEKLIKDAEKFTISKPSFVFTVDNQLFERDLDNEENFISTYYLEYHDPDAISDVTNTIVKKDKIRQAGFAHLNLFCTDKPKFVFPHTEKIVILEVSDERSPQSINQYCQKMRQDISRKGVVMNNFISISLLEKLK
;
A
#
# COMPACT_ATOMS: atom_id res chain seq x y z
N MET A 1 2.66 -9.58 -23.50
CA MET A 1 1.20 -9.34 -23.57
C MET A 1 0.72 -8.20 -22.65
N TRP A 2 1.39 -7.84 -21.54
CA TRP A 2 0.96 -6.70 -20.69
C TRP A 2 1.49 -5.32 -21.12
N ASN A 3 2.59 -5.29 -21.89
CA ASN A 3 3.15 -4.03 -22.44
C ASN A 3 2.15 -3.24 -23.30
N ASN A 4 1.19 -3.89 -23.95
CA ASN A 4 0.23 -3.23 -24.83
C ASN A 4 -1.09 -2.83 -24.15
N SER A 5 -1.28 -3.15 -22.87
CA SER A 5 -2.49 -2.76 -22.14
C SER A 5 -2.50 -1.25 -21.92
N ARG A 6 -3.55 -0.57 -22.40
CA ARG A 6 -3.74 0.88 -22.22
C ARG A 6 -4.16 1.26 -20.79
N ASN A 7 -4.64 0.29 -20.00
CA ASN A 7 -5.11 0.55 -18.63
C ASN A 7 -3.99 0.46 -17.57
N ILE A 8 -2.84 -0.11 -17.93
CA ILE A 8 -1.71 -0.25 -17.00
C ILE A 8 -0.85 1.01 -17.12
N LYS A 9 -0.79 1.79 -16.04
CA LYS A 9 0.06 2.99 -15.92
C LYS A 9 1.52 2.59 -15.80
N SER A 10 1.84 1.67 -14.89
CA SER A 10 3.20 1.17 -14.68
C SER A 10 3.21 -0.22 -14.05
N ILE A 11 4.33 -0.93 -14.23
CA ILE A 11 4.57 -2.24 -13.60
C ILE A 11 5.96 -2.23 -12.97
N TYR A 12 6.05 -2.75 -11.75
CA TYR A 12 7.31 -2.90 -11.03
C TYR A 12 7.51 -4.34 -10.56
N PHE A 13 8.75 -4.81 -10.63
CA PHE A 13 9.22 -5.90 -9.80
C PHE A 13 9.56 -5.36 -8.42
N VAL A 14 9.00 -5.95 -7.37
CA VAL A 14 9.05 -5.39 -6.02
C VAL A 14 9.44 -6.44 -4.97
N ALA A 15 10.09 -5.97 -3.91
CA ALA A 15 10.24 -6.74 -2.67
C ALA A 15 9.22 -6.25 -1.64
N ALA A 16 8.37 -7.15 -1.15
CA ALA A 16 7.33 -6.84 -0.19
C ALA A 16 7.60 -7.49 1.16
N THR A 17 7.43 -6.71 2.24
CA THR A 17 7.61 -7.13 3.63
C THR A 17 6.30 -6.92 4.37
N PHE A 18 5.62 -8.02 4.68
CA PHE A 18 4.41 -8.00 5.50
C PHE A 18 4.75 -7.82 6.98
N ALA A 19 3.91 -7.09 7.69
CA ALA A 19 3.95 -7.02 9.13
C ALA A 19 3.67 -8.40 9.75
N ASP A 20 4.27 -8.68 10.91
CA ASP A 20 4.17 -9.99 11.56
C ASP A 20 2.73 -10.32 11.94
N GLU A 21 1.94 -9.32 12.34
CA GLU A 21 0.54 -9.48 12.69
C GLU A 21 -0.33 -9.88 11.48
N CYS A 22 0.11 -9.53 10.26
CA CYS A 22 -0.62 -9.80 9.03
C CYS A 22 -0.33 -11.20 8.45
N LYS A 23 0.81 -11.81 8.80
CA LYS A 23 1.24 -13.10 8.23
C LYS A 23 0.25 -14.23 8.47
N ALA A 24 -0.46 -14.23 9.61
CA ALA A 24 -1.47 -15.23 9.92
C ALA A 24 -2.67 -15.20 8.97
N TYR A 25 -3.00 -14.02 8.43
CA TYR A 25 -4.11 -13.82 7.49
C TYR A 25 -3.72 -14.16 6.05
N PHE A 26 -2.42 -14.08 5.73
CA PHE A 26 -1.89 -14.29 4.38
C PHE A 26 -0.77 -15.33 4.38
N PRO A 27 -1.03 -16.60 4.74
CA PRO A 27 0.02 -17.62 4.91
C PRO A 27 0.79 -17.95 3.62
N SER A 28 0.21 -17.65 2.46
CA SER A 28 0.83 -17.80 1.14
C SER A 28 1.58 -16.55 0.66
N SER A 29 1.76 -15.54 1.52
CA SER A 29 2.55 -14.35 1.20
C SER A 29 4.00 -14.71 0.87
N THR A 30 4.56 -14.06 -0.14
CA THR A 30 5.96 -14.19 -0.57
C THR A 30 6.71 -12.88 -0.38
N ASN A 31 8.02 -12.87 -0.62
CA ASN A 31 8.80 -11.63 -0.53
C ASN A 31 8.88 -10.85 -1.84
N HIS A 32 8.53 -11.47 -2.98
CA HIS A 32 8.63 -10.84 -4.29
C HIS A 32 7.29 -10.85 -5.01
N TYR A 33 6.95 -9.72 -5.63
CA TYR A 33 5.69 -9.52 -6.36
C TYR A 33 5.91 -8.72 -7.64
N LEU A 34 4.91 -8.78 -8.51
CA LEU A 34 4.67 -7.76 -9.51
C LEU A 34 3.65 -6.77 -8.94
N LEU A 35 4.02 -5.50 -8.87
CA LEU A 35 3.11 -4.42 -8.55
C LEU A 35 2.70 -3.74 -9.86
N ALA A 36 1.41 -3.58 -10.10
CA ALA A 36 0.91 -2.85 -11.25
C ALA A 36 0.00 -1.70 -10.78
N LYS A 37 0.23 -0.50 -11.33
CA LYS A 37 -0.64 0.66 -11.15
C LYS A 37 -1.56 0.79 -12.37
N PHE A 38 -2.82 1.11 -12.15
CA PHE A 38 -3.85 1.17 -13.19
C PHE A 38 -4.48 2.56 -13.27
N TYR A 39 -5.02 2.93 -14.43
CA TYR A 39 -5.76 4.18 -14.62
C TYR A 39 -7.24 4.04 -14.23
N ASP A 40 -7.86 2.92 -14.60
CA ASP A 40 -9.26 2.58 -14.34
C ASP A 40 -9.33 1.34 -13.45
N GLU A 41 -9.73 1.56 -12.20
CA GLU A 41 -9.89 0.54 -11.16
C GLU A 41 -11.14 -0.32 -11.36
N GLU A 42 -12.25 0.22 -11.89
CA GLU A 42 -13.50 -0.52 -12.04
C GLU A 42 -13.33 -1.67 -13.03
N LYS A 43 -12.64 -1.38 -14.14
CA LYS A 43 -12.33 -2.39 -15.15
C LYS A 43 -11.44 -3.48 -14.57
N LEU A 44 -10.49 -3.12 -13.72
CA LEU A 44 -9.62 -4.08 -13.04
C LEU A 44 -10.42 -4.97 -12.10
N ILE A 45 -11.27 -4.42 -11.23
CA ILE A 45 -12.04 -5.20 -10.26
C ILE A 45 -12.96 -6.21 -10.98
N LYS A 46 -13.64 -5.78 -12.05
CA LYS A 46 -14.51 -6.65 -12.87
C LYS A 46 -13.75 -7.79 -13.56
N ASP A 47 -12.49 -7.55 -13.95
CA ASP A 47 -11.67 -8.56 -14.61
C ASP A 47 -10.86 -9.41 -13.61
N ALA A 48 -10.56 -8.89 -12.42
CA ALA A 48 -9.76 -9.57 -11.40
C ALA A 48 -10.39 -10.89 -10.96
N GLU A 49 -11.72 -10.93 -10.84
CA GLU A 49 -12.46 -12.17 -10.55
C GLU A 49 -12.15 -13.29 -11.55
N LYS A 50 -12.00 -12.94 -12.84
CA LYS A 50 -11.73 -13.90 -13.92
C LYS A 50 -10.31 -14.47 -13.90
N PHE A 51 -9.38 -13.76 -13.26
CA PHE A 51 -7.97 -14.13 -13.17
C PHE A 51 -7.56 -14.54 -11.75
N THR A 52 -8.54 -14.76 -10.87
CA THR A 52 -8.30 -15.23 -9.51
C THR A 52 -7.61 -16.59 -9.55
N ILE A 53 -6.47 -16.69 -8.88
CA ILE A 53 -5.72 -17.94 -8.70
C ILE A 53 -5.71 -18.36 -7.23
N SER A 54 -5.09 -19.50 -6.92
CA SER A 54 -4.94 -20.02 -5.54
C SER A 54 -4.04 -19.17 -4.64
N LYS A 55 -3.26 -18.24 -5.21
CA LYS A 55 -2.45 -17.29 -4.46
C LYS A 55 -3.19 -15.95 -4.32
N PRO A 56 -3.17 -15.32 -3.13
CA PRO A 56 -3.86 -14.07 -2.90
C PRO A 56 -3.26 -12.95 -3.76
N SER A 57 -4.14 -12.24 -4.45
CA SER A 57 -3.84 -10.98 -5.12
C SER A 57 -4.44 -9.84 -4.31
N PHE A 58 -3.62 -8.83 -4.02
CA PHE A 58 -4.00 -7.66 -3.23
C PHE A 58 -4.24 -6.49 -4.17
N VAL A 59 -5.46 -5.96 -4.15
CA VAL A 59 -5.83 -4.76 -4.91
C VAL A 59 -6.15 -3.65 -3.94
N PHE A 60 -5.35 -2.59 -4.02
CA PHE A 60 -5.57 -1.38 -3.25
C PHE A 60 -6.27 -0.36 -4.14
N THR A 61 -7.48 0.01 -3.77
CA THR A 61 -8.29 1.00 -4.48
C THR A 61 -8.26 2.30 -3.70
N VAL A 62 -7.73 3.37 -4.29
CA VAL A 62 -7.52 4.65 -3.59
C VAL A 62 -8.81 5.47 -3.62
N ASP A 63 -9.55 5.45 -2.52
CA ASP A 63 -10.82 6.19 -2.37
C ASP A 63 -10.60 7.71 -2.28
N ASN A 64 -9.53 8.11 -1.58
CA ASN A 64 -9.27 9.51 -1.27
C ASN A 64 -7.77 9.80 -1.33
N GLN A 65 -7.35 10.49 -2.39
CA GLN A 65 -6.01 11.07 -2.43
C GLN A 65 -5.93 12.26 -1.48
N LEU A 66 -4.98 12.22 -0.54
CA LEU A 66 -4.76 13.29 0.44
C LEU A 66 -3.93 14.42 -0.17
N PHE A 67 -2.85 14.07 -0.86
CA PHE A 67 -2.01 14.99 -1.61
C PHE A 67 -1.10 14.21 -2.57
N GLU A 68 -0.54 14.93 -3.53
CA GLU A 68 0.58 14.51 -4.36
C GLU A 68 1.53 15.70 -4.52
N ARG A 69 2.84 15.42 -4.46
CA ARG A 69 3.89 16.41 -4.59
C ARG A 69 4.70 16.11 -5.84
N ASP A 70 5.10 17.19 -6.49
CA ASP A 70 6.09 17.12 -7.53
C ASP A 70 7.47 17.05 -6.86
N LEU A 71 8.04 15.85 -6.83
CA LEU A 71 9.40 15.58 -6.38
C LEU A 71 10.24 15.18 -7.59
N ASP A 72 11.50 15.60 -7.62
CA ASP A 72 12.42 15.31 -8.73
C ASP A 72 12.61 13.80 -8.96
N ASN A 73 12.57 13.02 -7.88
CA ASN A 73 12.76 11.58 -7.91
C ASN A 73 11.41 10.84 -7.99
N GLU A 74 11.32 9.77 -8.79
CA GLU A 74 10.17 8.86 -8.78
C GLU A 74 10.02 8.19 -7.41
N GLU A 75 8.82 7.69 -7.11
CA GLU A 75 8.61 6.84 -5.95
C GLU A 75 9.47 5.57 -6.06
N ASN A 76 10.10 5.17 -4.96
CA ASN A 76 10.91 3.96 -4.89
C ASN A 76 10.53 3.06 -3.71
N PHE A 77 9.58 3.50 -2.89
CA PHE A 77 9.08 2.73 -1.77
C PHE A 77 7.61 3.04 -1.52
N ILE A 78 6.81 2.03 -1.21
CA ILE A 78 5.42 2.17 -0.81
C ILE A 78 5.26 1.57 0.58
N SER A 79 4.68 2.32 1.51
CA SER A 79 4.36 1.83 2.84
C SER A 79 2.86 1.94 3.07
N THR A 80 2.27 0.85 3.56
CA THR A 80 0.84 0.79 3.80
C THR A 80 0.54 0.48 5.25
N TYR A 81 -0.55 1.03 5.77
CA TYR A 81 -0.96 0.88 7.15
C TYR A 81 -2.46 0.68 7.24
N TYR A 82 -2.90 -0.07 8.24
CA TYR A 82 -4.32 -0.11 8.61
C TYR A 82 -4.52 0.62 9.94
N LEU A 83 -5.68 1.25 10.07
CA LEU A 83 -6.13 1.88 11.30
C LEU A 83 -7.08 0.92 12.02
N GLU A 84 -6.94 0.75 13.33
CA GLU A 84 -7.93 -0.01 14.11
C GLU A 84 -9.24 0.78 14.25
N TYR A 85 -9.13 2.10 14.35
CA TYR A 85 -10.25 3.03 14.43
C TYR A 85 -10.03 4.19 13.45
N HIS A 86 -11.11 4.62 12.80
CA HIS A 86 -11.10 5.63 11.75
C HIS A 86 -12.11 6.75 12.06
N ASP A 87 -12.14 7.17 13.33
CA ASP A 87 -12.87 8.38 13.72
C ASP A 87 -12.25 9.63 13.08
N PRO A 88 -13.02 10.73 12.94
CA PRO A 88 -12.56 11.93 12.26
C PRO A 88 -11.29 12.55 12.87
N ASP A 89 -11.12 12.46 14.19
CA ASP A 89 -9.95 13.00 14.89
C ASP A 89 -8.70 12.19 14.54
N ALA A 90 -8.80 10.87 14.54
CA ALA A 90 -7.72 9.98 14.10
C ALA A 90 -7.31 10.24 12.64
N ILE A 91 -8.29 10.37 11.74
CA ILE A 91 -8.04 10.68 10.31
C ILE A 91 -7.33 12.03 10.16
N SER A 92 -7.77 13.05 10.90
CA SER A 92 -7.16 14.37 10.93
C SER A 92 -5.72 14.30 11.42
N ASP A 93 -5.45 13.56 12.49
CA ASP A 93 -4.11 13.44 13.06
C ASP A 93 -3.14 12.69 12.16
N VAL A 94 -3.60 11.63 11.49
CA VAL A 94 -2.86 10.91 10.45
C VAL A 94 -2.50 11.87 9.32
N THR A 95 -3.49 12.56 8.74
CA THR A 95 -3.32 13.48 7.61
C THR A 95 -2.35 14.62 7.95
N ASN A 96 -2.56 15.29 9.09
CA ASN A 96 -1.73 16.40 9.57
C ASN A 96 -0.28 15.98 9.89
N THR A 97 -0.05 14.71 10.18
CA THR A 97 1.30 14.20 10.43
C THR A 97 2.00 13.83 9.12
N ILE A 98 1.31 13.14 8.21
CA ILE A 98 1.84 12.73 6.90
C ILE A 98 2.18 13.96 6.04
N VAL A 99 1.33 14.99 6.03
CA VAL A 99 1.56 16.19 5.22
C VAL A 99 2.82 16.97 5.63
N LYS A 100 3.37 16.73 6.83
CA LYS A 100 4.62 17.35 7.28
C LYS A 100 5.87 16.55 6.90
N LYS A 101 5.71 15.36 6.31
CA LYS A 101 6.80 14.47 5.91
C LYS A 101 7.18 14.77 4.45
N ASP A 102 8.37 15.32 4.27
CA ASP A 102 8.93 15.84 3.02
C ASP A 102 9.19 14.75 1.95
N LYS A 103 9.50 13.53 2.36
CA LYS A 103 9.84 12.41 1.47
C LYS A 103 8.62 11.68 0.92
N ILE A 104 7.44 11.97 1.44
CA ILE A 104 6.20 11.37 0.95
C ILE A 104 5.81 12.10 -0.33
N ARG A 105 5.84 11.40 -1.45
CA ARG A 105 5.43 11.93 -2.76
C ARG A 105 3.91 11.99 -2.84
N GLN A 106 3.24 10.90 -2.50
CA GLN A 106 1.79 10.78 -2.56
C GLN A 106 1.27 10.05 -1.33
N ALA A 107 0.10 10.45 -0.85
CA ALA A 107 -0.61 9.75 0.21
C ALA A 107 -2.10 9.66 -0.09
N GLY A 108 -2.73 8.60 0.37
CA GLY A 108 -4.17 8.42 0.23
C GLY A 108 -4.74 7.40 1.22
N PHE A 109 -6.06 7.43 1.35
CA PHE A 109 -6.82 6.34 1.93
C PHE A 109 -7.34 5.42 0.84
N ALA A 110 -7.31 4.14 1.12
CA ALA A 110 -7.70 3.08 0.21
C ALA A 110 -8.49 2.00 0.95
N HIS A 111 -9.16 1.15 0.17
CA HIS A 111 -9.64 -0.14 0.64
C HIS A 111 -8.91 -1.29 -0.07
N LEU A 112 -8.84 -2.43 0.60
CA LEU A 112 -8.22 -3.66 0.11
C LEU A 112 -9.28 -4.63 -0.37
N ASN A 113 -9.19 -4.98 -1.65
CA ASN A 113 -9.88 -6.12 -2.24
C ASN A 113 -8.90 -7.30 -2.33
N LEU A 114 -9.27 -8.42 -1.72
CA LEU A 114 -8.49 -9.67 -1.77
C LEU A 114 -9.12 -10.64 -2.77
N PHE A 115 -8.38 -10.98 -3.82
CA PHE A 115 -8.81 -11.98 -4.79
C PHE A 115 -8.00 -13.27 -4.59
N CYS A 116 -8.69 -14.33 -4.16
CA CYS A 116 -8.11 -15.66 -3.98
C CYS A 116 -9.19 -16.73 -4.16
N THR A 117 -8.90 -17.81 -4.89
CA THR A 117 -9.83 -18.95 -4.99
C THR A 117 -9.90 -19.74 -3.67
N ASP A 118 -8.76 -19.80 -2.97
CA ASP A 118 -8.64 -20.49 -1.70
C ASP A 118 -8.91 -19.48 -0.58
N LYS A 119 -10.13 -19.52 -0.03
CA LYS A 119 -10.52 -18.59 1.02
C LYS A 119 -9.59 -18.75 2.24
N PRO A 120 -9.00 -17.65 2.75
CA PRO A 120 -8.22 -17.70 3.98
C PRO A 120 -9.04 -18.28 5.14
N LYS A 121 -8.40 -19.05 6.02
CA LYS A 121 -9.05 -19.55 7.25
C LYS A 121 -9.49 -18.41 8.17
N PHE A 122 -8.75 -17.30 8.14
CA PHE A 122 -9.04 -16.09 8.91
C PHE A 122 -9.19 -14.92 7.95
N VAL A 123 -10.30 -14.19 8.07
CA VAL A 123 -10.54 -12.97 7.30
C VAL A 123 -9.79 -11.83 7.97
N PHE A 124 -9.02 -11.08 7.18
CA PHE A 124 -8.35 -9.88 7.67
C PHE A 124 -9.41 -8.79 7.96
N PRO A 125 -9.51 -8.28 9.20
CA PRO A 125 -10.64 -7.42 9.58
C PRO A 125 -10.46 -5.95 9.19
N HIS A 126 -9.28 -5.54 8.72
CA HIS A 126 -8.95 -4.13 8.48
C HIS A 126 -8.75 -3.83 6.99
N THR A 127 -9.76 -4.10 6.17
CA THR A 127 -9.72 -3.85 4.72
C THR A 127 -10.05 -2.42 4.33
N GLU A 128 -10.67 -1.65 5.23
CA GLU A 128 -11.09 -0.28 4.99
C GLU A 128 -10.08 0.75 5.50
N LYS A 129 -10.07 1.94 4.90
CA LYS A 129 -9.26 3.10 5.33
C LYS A 129 -7.78 2.77 5.55
N ILE A 130 -7.24 1.93 4.67
CA ILE A 130 -5.82 1.67 4.56
C ILE A 130 -5.12 2.95 4.13
N VAL A 131 -4.12 3.37 4.90
CA VAL A 131 -3.24 4.48 4.54
C VAL A 131 -2.20 3.95 3.58
N ILE A 132 -2.06 4.57 2.41
CA ILE A 132 -1.02 4.27 1.43
C ILE A 132 -0.12 5.48 1.29
N LEU A 133 1.18 5.25 1.42
CA LEU A 133 2.23 6.25 1.29
C LEU A 133 3.19 5.84 0.18
N GLU A 134 3.29 6.64 -0.86
CA GLU A 134 4.34 6.53 -1.85
C GLU A 134 5.48 7.49 -1.48
N VAL A 135 6.67 6.94 -1.30
CA VAL A 135 7.84 7.63 -0.77
C VAL A 135 8.89 7.70 -1.87
N SER A 136 9.53 8.86 -1.96
CA SER A 136 10.68 9.09 -2.83
C SER A 136 11.86 9.59 -2.00
N ASP A 137 12.91 8.78 -1.95
CA ASP A 137 14.08 9.04 -1.14
C ASP A 137 15.31 8.28 -1.66
N GLU A 138 16.48 8.91 -1.68
CA GLU A 138 17.71 8.30 -2.19
C GLU A 138 18.35 7.29 -1.23
N ARG A 139 17.87 7.23 0.02
CA ARG A 139 18.36 6.31 1.03
C ARG A 139 17.94 4.86 0.72
N SER A 140 18.59 3.91 1.39
CA SER A 140 18.26 2.49 1.26
C SER A 140 16.81 2.18 1.69
N PRO A 141 16.18 1.13 1.13
CA PRO A 141 14.82 0.75 1.54
C PRO A 141 14.65 0.51 3.05
N GLN A 142 15.70 0.03 3.72
CA GLN A 142 15.71 -0.15 5.17
C GLN A 142 15.63 1.20 5.90
N SER A 143 16.36 2.21 5.41
CA SER A 143 16.34 3.57 5.97
C SER A 143 15.00 4.27 5.71
N ILE A 144 14.42 4.06 4.53
CA ILE A 144 13.08 4.57 4.19
C ILE A 144 12.03 3.91 5.10
N ASN A 145 12.09 2.60 5.29
CA ASN A 145 11.18 1.91 6.21
C ASN A 145 11.30 2.47 7.64
N GLN A 146 12.51 2.74 8.14
CA GLN A 146 12.71 3.38 9.45
C GLN A 146 12.08 4.79 9.51
N TYR A 147 12.20 5.58 8.44
CA TYR A 147 11.52 6.88 8.34
C TYR A 147 10.00 6.74 8.48
N CYS A 148 9.40 5.80 7.75
CA CYS A 148 7.96 5.54 7.81
C CYS A 148 7.53 4.99 9.19
N GLN A 149 8.34 4.13 9.82
CA GLN A 149 8.09 3.66 11.19
C GLN A 149 8.15 4.79 12.23
N LYS A 150 9.08 5.74 12.08
CA LYS A 150 9.14 6.91 12.97
C LYS A 150 7.88 7.78 12.83
N MET A 151 7.43 8.02 11.60
CA MET A 151 6.16 8.70 11.35
C MET A 151 4.98 7.96 11.97
N ARG A 152 4.92 6.63 11.85
CA ARG A 152 3.89 5.82 12.50
C ARG A 152 3.89 6.00 14.02
N GLN A 153 5.07 5.98 14.64
CA GLN A 153 5.20 6.25 16.08
C GLN A 153 4.74 7.67 16.46
N ASP A 154 5.04 8.68 15.63
CA ASP A 154 4.56 10.05 15.85
C ASP A 154 3.03 10.12 15.84
N ILE A 155 2.37 9.38 14.95
CA ILE A 155 0.92 9.23 14.88
C ILE A 155 0.40 8.48 16.12
N SER A 156 1.05 7.39 16.53
CA SER A 156 0.64 6.64 17.73
C SER A 156 0.79 7.43 19.04
N ARG A 157 1.76 8.35 19.12
CA ARG A 157 1.89 9.26 20.28
C ARG A 157 0.71 10.22 20.44
N LYS A 158 -0.11 10.39 19.41
CA LYS A 158 -1.34 11.18 19.44
C LYS A 158 -2.59 10.35 19.79
N GLY A 159 -2.42 9.05 20.08
CA GLY A 159 -3.51 8.15 20.44
C GLY A 159 -4.10 7.36 19.28
N VAL A 160 -3.56 7.52 18.05
CA VAL A 160 -4.06 6.79 16.88
C VAL A 160 -3.37 5.43 16.75
N VAL A 161 -4.15 4.35 16.78
CA VAL A 161 -3.63 2.99 16.58
C VAL A 161 -3.50 2.69 15.09
N MET A 162 -2.29 2.92 14.57
CA MET A 162 -1.91 2.69 13.18
C MET A 162 -0.85 1.58 13.10
N ASN A 163 -1.19 0.49 12.43
CA ASN A 163 -0.36 -0.71 12.33
C ASN A 163 0.17 -0.87 10.91
N ASN A 164 1.41 -1.36 10.79
CA ASN A 164 2.00 -1.64 9.49
C ASN A 164 1.23 -2.75 8.82
N PHE A 165 0.99 -2.64 7.51
CA PHE A 165 0.40 -3.71 6.73
C PHE A 165 1.47 -4.37 5.86
N ILE A 166 1.91 -3.67 4.81
CA ILE A 166 2.95 -4.12 3.90
C ILE A 166 3.86 -2.94 3.52
N SER A 167 5.16 -3.20 3.56
CA SER A 167 6.20 -2.30 3.06
C SER A 167 6.76 -2.86 1.76
N ILE A 168 6.80 -2.05 0.70
CA ILE A 168 7.13 -2.48 -0.66
C ILE A 168 8.29 -1.64 -1.18
N SER A 169 9.40 -2.28 -1.50
CA SER A 169 10.54 -1.66 -2.18
C SER A 169 10.40 -1.86 -3.68
N LEU A 170 10.43 -0.78 -4.46
CA LEU A 170 10.36 -0.83 -5.92
C LEU A 170 11.77 -1.10 -6.45
N LEU A 171 11.98 -2.29 -7.04
CA LEU A 171 13.32 -2.73 -7.45
C LEU A 171 13.60 -2.38 -8.91
N GLU A 172 12.66 -2.70 -9.80
CA GLU A 172 12.81 -2.49 -11.24
C GLU A 172 11.46 -2.10 -11.85
N LYS A 173 11.46 -1.07 -12.69
CA LYS A 173 10.30 -0.66 -13.50
C LYS A 173 10.30 -1.44 -14.81
N LEU A 174 9.27 -2.24 -15.01
CA LEU A 174 9.09 -3.09 -16.19
C LEU A 174 8.24 -2.40 -17.28
N LYS A 175 7.43 -1.41 -16.90
CA LYS A 175 6.61 -0.57 -17.77
C LYS A 175 6.36 0.79 -17.12
#